data_AF-A0A975DBL2-F1
#
_entry.id   AF-A0A975DBL2-F1
#
_cell.length_a   1.000
_cell.length_b   1.000
_cell.length_c   1.000
_cell.angle_alpha   90.00
_cell.angle_beta   90.00
_cell.angle_gamma   90.00
#
_symmetry.space_group_name_H-M   'P 1'
#
loop_
_entity.id
_entity.type
_entity.pdbx_description
1 polymer ?
#
loop_
_entity_poly.entity_id
_entity_poly.type
_entity_poly.pdbx_seq_one_letter_code
_entity_poly.pdbx_strand_id
1 'polypeptide(L)'
;MPKKFIQKFLPDHQKVKQNKAVNMFGDLLHDANLWHLNRRSARGAFAIGLFNAFIPVPFQMWLSAVGAIIFKVNLPLSVALVWLSNPLTMPPLFYGCYLLGEWILGGPAQEFAFELSWEWLMLSLSTIGPAFITGCLVAASAAALIGYFGIDWLWRYSVAKSWQRRKLIRLAKQLKSTNDN
;
A
#
# COMPACT_ATOMS: atom_id res chain seq x y z
N MET A 1 2.73 -12.47 14.13
CA MET A 1 2.27 -12.98 12.82
C MET A 1 1.71 -11.80 12.04
N PRO A 2 2.41 -11.27 11.02
CA PRO A 2 1.99 -10.08 10.26
C PRO A 2 0.59 -10.26 9.68
N LYS A 3 0.22 -11.49 9.31
CA LYS A 3 -1.17 -11.84 8.97
C LYS A 3 -2.19 -11.40 10.01
N LYS A 4 -1.97 -11.73 11.29
CA LYS A 4 -2.90 -11.37 12.38
C LYS A 4 -2.94 -9.86 12.66
N PHE A 5 -1.82 -9.18 12.48
CA PHE A 5 -1.74 -7.73 12.65
C PHE A 5 -2.48 -7.01 11.52
N ILE A 6 -2.21 -7.36 10.27
CA ILE A 6 -2.85 -6.77 9.08
C ILE A 6 -4.35 -7.06 9.08
N GLN A 7 -4.77 -8.30 9.38
CA GLN A 7 -6.19 -8.66 9.46
C GLN A 7 -6.97 -7.87 10.52
N LYS A 8 -6.30 -7.29 11.53
CA LYS A 8 -6.97 -6.47 12.54
C LYS A 8 -7.41 -5.10 11.99
N PHE A 9 -6.71 -4.58 10.99
CA PHE A 9 -6.96 -3.28 10.39
C PHE A 9 -7.73 -3.35 9.06
N LEU A 10 -7.88 -4.55 8.48
CA LEU A 10 -8.64 -4.74 7.26
C LEU A 10 -10.14 -4.83 7.55
N PRO A 11 -11.00 -4.22 6.69
CA PRO A 11 -12.45 -4.39 6.79
C PRO A 11 -12.85 -5.85 6.55
N ASP A 12 -13.93 -6.27 7.20
CA ASP A 12 -14.44 -7.64 7.12
C ASP A 12 -14.79 -8.03 5.67
N HIS A 13 -14.30 -9.19 5.24
CA HIS A 13 -14.35 -9.66 3.86
C HIS A 13 -15.80 -9.82 3.38
N GLN A 14 -16.70 -10.21 4.29
CA GLN A 14 -18.12 -10.36 3.96
C GLN A 14 -18.81 -9.02 3.69
N LYS A 15 -18.42 -7.95 4.39
CA LYS A 15 -18.98 -6.61 4.16
C LYS A 15 -18.51 -5.99 2.84
N VAL A 16 -17.26 -6.25 2.45
CA VAL A 16 -16.70 -5.76 1.18
C VAL A 16 -17.35 -6.45 -0.03
N LYS A 17 -17.63 -7.76 0.06
CA LYS A 17 -18.27 -8.54 -1.01
C LYS A 17 -19.75 -8.17 -1.24
N GLN A 18 -20.42 -7.58 -0.26
CA GLN A 18 -21.81 -7.10 -0.40
C GLN A 18 -21.92 -5.75 -1.12
N ASN A 19 -20.81 -5.06 -1.38
CA ASN A 19 -20.82 -3.73 -1.99
C ASN A 19 -21.03 -3.81 -3.51
N LYS A 20 -22.01 -3.07 -4.06
CA LYS A 20 -22.37 -3.10 -5.50
C LYS A 20 -21.18 -2.81 -6.42
N ALA A 21 -20.31 -1.88 -6.03
CA ALA A 21 -19.10 -1.53 -6.79
C ALA A 21 -18.12 -2.70 -6.94
N VAL A 22 -18.07 -3.60 -5.95
CA VAL A 22 -17.21 -4.78 -5.97
C VAL A 22 -17.87 -5.90 -6.79
N ASN A 23 -19.18 -6.13 -6.63
CA ASN A 23 -19.90 -7.16 -7.38
C ASN A 23 -19.94 -6.95 -8.91
N MET A 24 -19.66 -5.74 -9.39
CA MET A 24 -19.46 -5.47 -10.83
C MET A 24 -18.35 -6.33 -11.45
N PHE A 25 -17.39 -6.81 -10.65
CA PHE A 25 -16.28 -7.64 -11.10
C PHE A 25 -16.58 -9.16 -11.09
N GLY A 26 -17.81 -9.58 -10.75
CA GLY A 26 -18.35 -10.93 -10.99
C GLY A 26 -17.37 -12.10 -10.75
N ASP A 27 -17.12 -12.88 -11.79
CA ASP A 27 -16.28 -14.09 -11.76
C ASP A 27 -14.80 -13.80 -11.49
N LEU A 28 -14.30 -12.59 -11.82
CA LEU A 28 -12.91 -12.21 -11.52
C LEU A 28 -12.63 -12.19 -10.00
N LEU A 29 -13.67 -12.07 -9.16
CA LEU A 29 -13.53 -12.08 -7.70
C LEU A 29 -13.43 -13.48 -7.07
N HIS A 30 -13.49 -14.55 -7.86
CA HIS A 30 -13.42 -15.92 -7.34
C HIS A 30 -11.99 -16.38 -6.98
N ASP A 31 -10.95 -15.61 -7.34
CA ASP A 31 -9.58 -15.96 -6.95
C ASP A 31 -9.39 -15.81 -5.43
N ALA A 32 -9.01 -16.93 -4.80
CA ALA A 32 -8.76 -17.00 -3.37
C ALA A 32 -7.73 -15.96 -2.89
N ASN A 33 -6.75 -15.58 -3.72
CA ASN A 33 -5.71 -14.61 -3.34
C ASN A 33 -6.25 -13.19 -3.14
N LEU A 34 -7.39 -12.84 -3.75
CA LEU A 34 -8.02 -11.53 -3.61
C LEU A 34 -8.50 -11.30 -2.17
N TRP A 35 -8.94 -12.37 -1.51
CA TRP A 35 -9.55 -12.30 -0.18
C TRP A 35 -8.63 -12.88 0.90
N HIS A 36 -7.81 -13.87 0.58
CA HIS A 36 -6.92 -14.50 1.53
C HIS A 36 -5.56 -13.82 1.59
N LEU A 37 -5.21 -13.39 2.81
CA LEU A 37 -3.90 -12.84 3.08
C LEU A 37 -2.86 -13.98 3.19
N ASN A 38 -1.98 -14.05 2.19
CA ASN A 38 -0.79 -14.88 2.17
C ASN A 38 0.42 -14.03 1.77
N ARG A 39 1.64 -14.58 1.86
CA ARG A 39 2.87 -13.82 1.60
C ARG A 39 2.91 -13.22 0.18
N ARG A 40 2.45 -13.96 -0.84
CA ARG A 40 2.45 -13.53 -2.24
C ARG A 40 1.38 -12.47 -2.51
N SER A 41 0.18 -12.66 -1.98
CA SER A 41 -0.92 -11.71 -2.16
C SER A 41 -0.68 -10.41 -1.36
N ALA A 42 -0.04 -10.50 -0.19
CA ALA A 42 0.31 -9.33 0.62
C ALA A 42 1.37 -8.45 -0.06
N ARG A 43 2.52 -9.01 -0.49
CA ARG A 43 3.57 -8.22 -1.14
C ARG A 43 3.09 -7.49 -2.40
N GLY A 44 2.26 -8.15 -3.21
CA GLY A 44 1.70 -7.52 -4.41
C GLY A 44 0.67 -6.44 -4.06
N ALA A 45 -0.15 -6.66 -3.03
CA ALA A 45 -1.08 -5.63 -2.56
C ALA A 45 -0.36 -4.40 -2.01
N PHE A 46 0.77 -4.58 -1.31
CA PHE A 46 1.64 -3.49 -0.87
C PHE A 46 2.22 -2.71 -2.04
N ALA A 47 2.70 -3.38 -3.08
CA ALA A 47 3.21 -2.71 -4.27
C ALA A 47 2.13 -1.87 -4.96
N ILE A 48 0.97 -2.47 -5.27
CA ILE A 48 -0.11 -1.81 -6.02
C ILE A 48 -0.74 -0.69 -5.19
N GLY A 49 -1.06 -0.95 -3.94
CA GLY A 49 -1.73 0.01 -3.07
C GLY A 49 -0.86 1.23 -2.78
N LEU A 50 0.42 1.03 -2.49
CA LEU A 50 1.35 2.14 -2.26
C LEU A 50 1.70 2.87 -3.55
N PHE A 51 1.88 2.19 -4.68
CA PHE A 51 2.08 2.88 -5.96
C PHE A 51 0.92 3.85 -6.22
N ASN A 52 -0.32 3.34 -6.15
CA ASN A 52 -1.51 4.14 -6.43
C ASN A 52 -1.78 5.23 -5.39
N ALA A 53 -1.30 5.11 -4.16
CA ALA A 53 -1.41 6.17 -3.14
C ALA A 53 -0.64 7.45 -3.50
N PHE A 54 0.35 7.36 -4.39
CA PHE A 54 1.15 8.50 -4.83
C PHE A 54 0.71 9.02 -6.20
N ILE A 55 -0.30 8.41 -6.83
CA ILE A 55 -0.84 8.87 -8.10
C ILE A 55 -1.95 9.90 -7.82
N PRO A 56 -1.80 11.17 -8.25
CA PRO A 56 -2.72 12.25 -7.91
C PRO A 56 -4.00 12.21 -8.76
N VAL A 57 -4.82 11.18 -8.56
CA VAL A 57 -6.10 11.01 -9.27
C VAL A 57 -7.25 10.73 -8.28
N PRO A 58 -8.43 11.32 -8.48
CA PRO A 58 -9.55 11.18 -7.53
C PRO A 58 -10.09 9.75 -7.45
N PHE A 59 -9.88 8.93 -8.49
CA PHE A 59 -10.35 7.54 -8.58
C PHE A 59 -9.26 6.50 -8.28
N GLN A 60 -8.22 6.86 -7.52
CA GLN A 60 -7.09 5.98 -7.17
C GLN A 60 -7.50 4.65 -6.49
N MET A 61 -8.61 4.63 -5.75
CA MET A 61 -9.16 3.40 -5.17
C MET A 61 -9.59 2.40 -6.26
N TRP A 62 -10.17 2.88 -7.35
CA TRP A 62 -10.55 2.04 -8.49
C TRP A 62 -9.32 1.52 -9.22
N LEU A 63 -8.30 2.34 -9.43
CA LEU A 63 -7.02 1.88 -10.01
C LEU A 63 -6.38 0.78 -9.18
N SER A 64 -6.38 0.95 -7.86
CA SER A 64 -5.85 -0.07 -6.95
C SER A 64 -6.69 -1.34 -6.94
N ALA A 65 -8.03 -1.22 -6.99
CA ALA A 65 -8.91 -2.38 -7.08
C ALA A 65 -8.71 -3.15 -8.39
N VAL A 66 -8.68 -2.47 -9.53
CA VAL A 66 -8.44 -3.07 -10.85
C VAL A 66 -7.06 -3.71 -10.90
N GLY A 67 -6.02 -3.01 -10.44
CA GLY A 67 -4.68 -3.57 -10.33
C GLY A 67 -4.66 -4.83 -9.46
N ALA A 68 -5.32 -4.80 -8.30
CA ALA A 68 -5.37 -5.96 -7.42
C ALA A 68 -6.02 -7.18 -8.07
N ILE A 69 -7.07 -6.97 -8.88
CA ILE A 69 -7.75 -8.01 -9.64
C ILE A 69 -6.85 -8.56 -10.74
N ILE A 70 -6.25 -7.70 -11.57
CA ILE A 70 -5.37 -8.10 -12.68
C ILE A 70 -4.19 -8.93 -12.17
N PHE A 71 -3.54 -8.48 -11.11
CA PHE A 71 -2.38 -9.15 -10.53
C PHE A 71 -2.73 -10.25 -9.53
N LYS A 72 -4.03 -10.47 -9.25
CA LYS A 72 -4.55 -11.50 -8.33
C LYS A 72 -3.92 -11.39 -6.93
N VAL A 73 -3.87 -10.16 -6.40
CA VAL A 73 -3.31 -9.85 -5.07
C VAL A 73 -4.40 -9.39 -4.12
N ASN A 74 -4.11 -9.24 -2.83
CA ASN A 74 -5.17 -9.00 -1.85
C ASN A 74 -5.90 -7.67 -2.10
N LEU A 75 -7.17 -7.74 -2.50
CA LEU A 75 -7.98 -6.61 -2.93
C LEU A 75 -8.26 -5.62 -1.78
N PRO A 76 -8.81 -6.06 -0.62
CA PRO A 76 -9.06 -5.14 0.50
C PRO A 76 -7.80 -4.43 0.97
N LEU A 77 -6.67 -5.13 1.02
CA LEU A 77 -5.40 -4.55 1.42
C LEU A 77 -4.89 -3.51 0.41
N SER A 78 -4.98 -3.80 -0.89
CA SER A 78 -4.54 -2.86 -1.93
C SER A 78 -5.33 -1.55 -1.85
N VAL A 79 -6.65 -1.62 -1.67
CA VAL A 79 -7.50 -0.44 -1.53
C VAL A 79 -7.25 0.30 -0.22
N ALA A 80 -7.08 -0.42 0.89
CA ALA A 80 -6.79 0.17 2.19
C ALA A 80 -5.46 0.96 2.20
N LEU A 81 -4.45 0.51 1.47
CA LEU A 81 -3.15 1.19 1.40
C LEU A 81 -3.21 2.53 0.67
N VAL A 82 -4.15 2.70 -0.26
CA VAL A 82 -4.36 3.98 -0.95
C VAL A 82 -4.83 5.07 0.01
N TRP A 83 -5.43 4.71 1.15
CA TRP A 83 -5.78 5.68 2.20
C TRP A 83 -4.58 6.29 2.92
N LEU A 84 -3.36 5.88 2.55
CA LEU A 84 -2.13 6.60 2.92
C LEU A 84 -2.20 8.07 2.49
N SER A 85 -2.81 8.38 1.34
CA SER A 85 -3.03 9.75 0.84
C SER A 85 -4.46 10.21 1.12
N ASN A 86 -4.83 10.34 2.40
CA ASN A 86 -6.12 10.88 2.82
C ASN A 86 -6.04 12.43 2.92
N PRO A 87 -7.16 13.17 3.06
CA PRO A 87 -7.15 14.64 3.04
C PRO A 87 -6.17 15.30 4.03
N LEU A 88 -5.84 14.63 5.13
CA LEU A 88 -4.86 15.12 6.11
C LEU A 88 -3.41 14.89 5.65
N THR A 89 -3.13 13.74 5.05
CA THR A 89 -1.77 13.34 4.64
C THR A 89 -1.43 13.72 3.21
N MET A 90 -2.42 14.01 2.37
CA MET A 90 -2.23 14.37 0.96
C MET A 90 -1.35 15.62 0.78
N PRO A 91 -1.63 16.75 1.47
CA PRO A 91 -0.84 17.98 1.28
C PRO A 91 0.66 17.77 1.54
N PRO A 92 1.11 17.23 2.69
CA PRO A 92 2.55 17.02 2.90
C PRO A 92 3.14 15.95 1.96
N LEU A 93 2.38 14.91 1.60
CA LEU A 93 2.86 13.85 0.72
C LEU A 93 3.11 14.36 -0.70
N PHE A 94 2.17 15.14 -1.25
CA PHE A 94 2.27 15.71 -2.60
C PHE A 94 3.22 16.89 -2.69
N TYR A 95 3.34 17.69 -1.63
CA TYR A 95 4.41 18.68 -1.54
C TYR A 95 5.80 18.00 -1.56
N GLY A 96 5.98 16.89 -0.83
CA GLY A 96 7.20 16.09 -0.90
C GLY A 96 7.47 15.52 -2.31
N CYS A 97 6.42 15.10 -3.02
CA CYS A 97 6.55 14.68 -4.43
C CYS A 97 6.99 15.83 -5.31
N TYR A 98 6.41 17.01 -5.17
CA TYR A 98 6.83 18.20 -5.91
C TYR A 98 8.32 18.51 -5.69
N LEU A 99 8.76 18.58 -4.43
CA LEU A 99 10.17 18.85 -4.10
C LEU A 99 11.11 17.78 -4.68
N LEU A 100 10.73 16.51 -4.61
CA LEU A 100 11.49 15.42 -5.22
C LEU A 100 11.60 15.59 -6.74
N GLY A 101 10.51 16.00 -7.38
CA GLY A 101 10.46 16.25 -8.81
C GLY A 101 11.32 17.44 -9.25
N GLU A 102 11.24 18.56 -8.54
CA GLU A 102 12.10 19.73 -8.77
C GLU A 102 13.58 19.37 -8.61
N TRP A 103 13.91 18.62 -7.56
CA TRP A 103 15.27 18.16 -7.33
C TRP A 103 15.80 17.28 -8.47
N ILE A 104 14.95 16.42 -9.05
CA ILE A 104 15.32 15.55 -10.18
C ILE A 104 15.45 16.33 -11.49
N LEU A 105 14.54 17.26 -11.76
CA LEU A 105 14.50 18.00 -13.02
C LEU A 105 15.44 19.21 -13.04
N GLY A 106 15.99 19.61 -11.88
CA GLY A 106 16.92 20.74 -11.76
C GLY A 106 16.30 22.09 -12.12
N GLY A 107 14.98 22.23 -11.96
CA GLY A 107 14.27 23.48 -12.25
C GLY A 107 14.65 24.60 -11.26
N PRO A 108 14.57 25.89 -11.68
CA PRO A 108 14.71 27.00 -10.75
C PRO A 108 13.60 26.92 -9.71
N ALA A 109 13.94 26.95 -8.42
CA ALA A 109 12.97 26.95 -7.32
C ALA A 109 11.98 28.11 -7.53
N GLN A 110 10.78 27.80 -8.03
CA GLN A 110 9.73 28.81 -8.16
C GLN A 110 9.09 29.01 -6.80
N GLU A 111 8.89 30.25 -6.40
CA GLU A 111 8.14 30.55 -5.19
C GLU A 111 6.71 29.98 -5.35
N PHE A 112 6.39 28.98 -4.53
CA PHE A 112 5.04 28.40 -4.47
C PHE A 112 4.12 29.40 -3.76
N ALA A 113 3.67 30.42 -4.50
CA ALA A 113 2.62 31.32 -4.06
C ALA A 113 1.28 30.71 -4.48
N PHE A 114 0.65 29.96 -3.57
CA PHE A 114 -0.67 29.38 -3.82
C PHE A 114 -1.74 30.48 -3.92
N GLU A 115 -2.28 30.67 -5.12
CA GLU A 115 -3.45 31.50 -5.35
C GLU A 115 -4.59 30.66 -5.92
N LEU A 116 -5.76 30.72 -5.28
CA LEU A 116 -6.94 29.96 -5.72
C LEU A 116 -7.64 30.64 -6.90
N SER A 117 -6.94 30.83 -8.01
CA SER A 117 -7.49 31.35 -9.27
C SER A 117 -7.42 30.31 -10.39
N TRP A 118 -8.36 30.37 -11.33
CA TRP A 118 -8.40 29.46 -12.47
C TRP A 118 -7.17 29.61 -13.39
N GLU A 119 -6.67 30.83 -13.50
CA GLU A 119 -5.47 31.18 -14.28
C GLU A 119 -4.20 30.64 -13.61
N TRP A 120 -4.07 30.79 -12.29
CA TRP A 120 -2.98 30.20 -11.52
C TRP A 120 -2.98 28.67 -11.60
N LEU A 121 -4.17 28.04 -11.59
CA LEU A 121 -4.30 26.60 -11.73
C LEU A 121 -3.79 26.09 -13.09
N MET A 122 -4.16 26.77 -14.19
CA MET A 122 -3.71 26.41 -15.54
C MET A 122 -2.21 26.66 -15.73
N LEU A 123 -1.69 27.78 -15.21
CA LEU A 123 -0.26 28.10 -15.25
C LEU A 123 0.55 27.09 -14.43
N SER A 124 0.12 26.81 -13.20
CA SER A 124 0.73 25.83 -12.30
C SER A 124 0.73 24.41 -12.89
N LEU A 125 -0.33 24.00 -13.59
CA LEU A 125 -0.34 22.70 -14.28
C LEU A 125 0.73 22.59 -15.38
N SER A 126 1.12 23.71 -15.99
CA SER A 126 2.17 23.74 -17.03
C SER A 126 3.59 23.85 -16.47
N THR A 127 3.79 24.56 -15.35
CA THR A 127 5.12 24.80 -14.75
C THR A 127 5.45 23.84 -13.60
N ILE A 128 4.51 23.60 -12.69
CA ILE A 128 4.64 22.71 -11.53
C ILE A 128 4.30 21.26 -11.94
N GLY A 129 3.38 21.08 -12.88
CA GLY A 129 2.92 19.76 -13.33
C GLY A 129 4.02 18.77 -13.70
N PRO A 130 5.04 19.13 -14.50
CA PRO A 130 6.12 18.21 -14.87
C PRO A 130 6.94 17.72 -13.67
N ALA A 131 7.35 18.64 -12.78
CA ALA A 131 8.06 18.30 -11.55
C ALA A 131 7.18 17.43 -10.64
N PHE A 132 5.96 17.88 -10.38
CA PHE A 132 5.01 17.16 -9.53
C PHE A 132 4.76 15.72 -9.99
N ILE A 133 4.43 15.53 -11.28
CA ILE A 133 4.17 14.19 -11.85
C ILE A 133 5.44 13.34 -11.80
N THR A 134 6.61 13.90 -12.12
CA THR A 134 7.89 13.18 -12.06
C THR A 134 8.16 12.69 -10.64
N GLY A 135 8.03 13.56 -9.65
CA GLY A 135 8.21 13.20 -8.26
C GLY A 135 7.18 12.19 -7.76
N CYS A 136 5.91 12.33 -8.16
CA CYS A 136 4.86 11.34 -7.89
C CYS A 136 5.24 9.96 -8.45
N LEU A 137 5.68 9.87 -9.70
CA LEU A 137 6.05 8.60 -10.33
C LEU A 137 7.25 7.94 -9.65
N VAL A 138 8.27 8.74 -9.29
CA VAL A 138 9.46 8.25 -8.61
C VAL A 138 9.12 7.79 -7.18
N ALA A 139 8.39 8.62 -6.43
CA ALA A 139 7.94 8.28 -5.08
C ALA A 139 7.02 7.06 -5.08
N ALA A 140 6.07 6.97 -6.02
CA ALA A 140 5.19 5.81 -6.19
C ALA A 140 5.99 4.53 -6.44
N SER A 141 6.97 4.58 -7.34
CA SER A 141 7.83 3.45 -7.68
C SER A 141 8.69 3.02 -6.48
N ALA A 142 9.30 3.97 -5.79
CA ALA A 142 10.08 3.72 -4.58
C ALA A 142 9.22 3.12 -3.47
N ALA A 143 8.05 3.70 -3.19
CA ALA A 143 7.11 3.22 -2.18
C ALA A 143 6.61 1.81 -2.50
N ALA A 144 6.33 1.51 -3.77
CA ALA A 144 5.92 0.19 -4.22
C ALA A 144 7.01 -0.87 -3.97
N LEU A 145 8.27 -0.56 -4.33
CA LEU A 145 9.41 -1.45 -4.10
C LEU A 145 9.65 -1.67 -2.60
N ILE A 146 9.71 -0.59 -1.83
CA ILE A 146 9.91 -0.63 -0.37
C ILE A 146 8.79 -1.42 0.29
N GLY A 147 7.53 -1.18 -0.09
CA GLY A 147 6.39 -1.92 0.43
C GLY A 147 6.44 -3.40 0.12
N TYR A 148 6.74 -3.75 -1.13
CA TYR A 148 6.83 -5.14 -1.59
C TYR A 148 7.89 -5.92 -0.82
N PHE A 149 9.13 -5.41 -0.77
CA PHE A 149 10.24 -6.09 -0.10
C PHE A 149 10.11 -6.01 1.43
N GLY A 150 9.62 -4.88 1.95
CA GLY A 150 9.42 -4.66 3.37
C GLY A 150 8.43 -5.67 3.96
N ILE A 151 7.26 -5.87 3.31
CA ILE A 151 6.31 -6.86 3.81
C ILE A 151 6.80 -8.30 3.60
N ASP A 152 7.53 -8.58 2.51
CA ASP A 152 8.11 -9.90 2.27
C ASP A 152 9.12 -10.27 3.38
N TRP A 153 9.97 -9.31 3.75
CA TRP A 153 10.94 -9.46 4.84
C TRP A 153 10.26 -9.59 6.20
N LEU A 154 9.31 -8.71 6.55
CA LEU A 154 8.53 -8.79 7.79
C LEU A 154 7.80 -10.13 7.92
N TRP A 155 7.30 -10.66 6.81
CA TRP A 155 6.66 -11.97 6.78
C TRP A 155 7.65 -13.09 7.09
N ARG A 156 8.80 -13.11 6.41
CA ARG A 156 9.89 -14.08 6.66
C ARG A 156 10.36 -14.03 8.12
N TYR A 157 10.66 -12.83 8.61
CA TYR A 157 11.11 -12.61 9.99
C TYR A 157 10.09 -13.13 11.01
N SER A 158 8.81 -12.77 10.85
CA SER A 158 7.80 -13.23 11.80
C SER A 158 7.56 -14.73 11.74
N VAL A 159 7.71 -15.37 10.58
CA VAL A 159 7.60 -16.83 10.46
C VAL A 159 8.76 -17.48 11.21
N ALA A 160 10.01 -17.07 10.94
CA ALA A 160 11.19 -17.56 11.64
C ALA A 160 11.08 -17.43 13.16
N LYS A 161 10.71 -16.24 13.65
CA LYS A 161 10.47 -15.99 15.10
C LYS A 161 9.38 -16.89 15.68
N SER A 162 8.31 -17.17 14.92
CA SER A 162 7.23 -18.06 15.37
C SER A 162 7.65 -19.52 15.43
N TRP A 163 8.59 -19.96 14.57
CA TRP A 163 9.18 -21.30 14.63
C TRP A 163 10.11 -21.45 15.83
N GLN A 164 10.99 -20.46 16.08
CA GLN A 164 11.87 -20.46 17.25
C GLN A 164 11.06 -20.50 18.56
N ARG A 165 10.01 -19.68 18.68
CA ARG A 165 9.13 -19.70 19.86
C ARG A 165 8.45 -21.06 20.06
N ARG A 166 8.03 -21.73 18.98
CA ARG A 166 7.47 -23.08 19.05
C ARG A 166 8.50 -24.12 19.47
N LYS A 167 9.75 -24.01 19.02
CA LYS A 167 10.86 -24.89 19.46
C LYS A 167 11.12 -24.74 20.96
N LEU A 168 11.19 -23.50 21.46
CA LEU A 168 11.38 -23.21 22.87
C LEU A 168 10.23 -23.75 23.75
N ILE A 169 8.98 -23.58 23.32
CA ILE A 169 7.81 -24.12 24.05
C ILE A 169 7.85 -25.66 24.10
N ARG A 170 8.29 -26.32 23.02
CA ARG A 170 8.43 -27.78 22.98
C ARG A 170 9.53 -28.27 23.94
N LEU A 171 10.69 -27.61 23.96
CA LEU A 171 11.78 -27.89 24.90
C LEU A 171 11.36 -27.70 26.35
N ALA A 172 10.68 -26.59 26.68
CA ALA A 172 10.19 -26.33 28.03
C ALA A 172 9.21 -27.40 28.52
N LYS A 173 8.34 -27.92 27.63
CA LYS A 173 7.44 -29.04 27.96
C LYS A 173 8.20 -30.34 28.23
N GLN A 174 9.24 -30.65 27.45
CA GLN A 174 10.07 -31.85 27.63
C GLN A 174 10.88 -31.81 28.93
N LEU A 175 11.43 -30.66 29.30
CA LEU A 175 12.14 -30.49 30.56
C LEU A 175 11.21 -30.68 31.76
N LYS A 176 9.99 -30.14 31.69
CA LYS A 176 8.99 -30.31 32.75
C LYS A 176 8.60 -31.79 32.94
N SER A 177 8.35 -32.52 31.86
CA SER A 177 8.03 -33.96 31.95
C SER A 177 9.18 -34.84 32.42
N THR A 178 10.43 -34.36 32.34
CA THR A 178 11.61 -35.09 32.83
C THR A 178 11.83 -34.89 34.33
N ASN A 179 11.47 -33.72 34.87
CA ASN A 179 11.58 -33.42 36.31
C ASN A 179 10.42 -34.00 37.15
N ASP A 180 9.30 -34.35 36.52
CA ASP A 180 8.11 -34.89 37.21
C ASP A 180 8.14 -36.43 37.34
N ASN A 181 9.18 -37.11 36.81
CA ASN A 181 9.45 -38.55 36.93
C ASN A 181 10.67 -38.79 37.82
#